data_AF-A0AAT9GRU7-F1
#
_entry.id   AF-A0AAT9GRU7-F1
#
_cell.length_a   1.000
_cell.length_b   1.000
_cell.length_c   1.000
_cell.angle_alpha   90.00
_cell.angle_beta   90.00
_cell.angle_gamma   90.00
#
_symmetry.space_group_name_H-M   'P 1'
#
loop_
_entity.id
_entity.type
_entity.pdbx_description
1 polymer ?
#
loop_
_entity_poly.entity_id
_entity_poly.type
_entity_poly.pdbx_seq_one_letter_code
_entity_poly.pdbx_strand_id
1 'polypeptide(L)'
;MDKELLNFLLSGEQQKNFKEKDDRMFEILNKLNEIDSKLQLLLKSKPNKTLCEQILEKTYIIVSHKDVDPKLNPSLFILDLDGDKALVTFKDTIELLQIYFKTYKEEVEMKLPRRLMPLFSFLKKNGLIYLDHEDKTYKFI
;
A
#
# COMPACT_ATOMS: atom_id res chain seq x y z
N MET A 1 -44.05 6.80 47.66
CA MET A 1 -43.29 6.56 46.41
C MET A 1 -43.89 7.51 45.38
N ASP A 2 -43.16 8.57 45.02
CA ASP A 2 -43.70 9.70 44.29
C ASP A 2 -44.01 9.37 42.83
N LYS A 3 -45.28 9.52 42.45
CA LYS A 3 -45.77 9.28 41.08
C LYS A 3 -45.15 10.24 40.06
N GLU A 4 -44.68 11.40 40.50
CA GLU A 4 -43.97 12.37 39.67
C GLU A 4 -42.57 11.88 39.29
N LEU A 5 -41.88 11.21 40.21
CA LEU A 5 -40.55 10.64 39.97
C LEU A 5 -40.61 9.49 38.95
N LEU A 6 -41.68 8.69 39.04
CA LEU A 6 -41.95 7.60 38.09
C LEU A 6 -42.34 8.13 36.70
N ASN A 7 -43.14 9.20 36.62
CA ASN A 7 -43.47 9.85 35.35
C ASN A 7 -42.27 10.56 34.71
N PHE A 8 -41.34 11.10 35.49
CA PHE A 8 -40.10 11.71 34.99
C PHE A 8 -39.10 10.65 34.47
N LEU A 9 -39.06 9.47 35.09
CA LEU A 9 -38.26 8.35 34.59
C LEU A 9 -38.87 7.70 33.34
N LEU A 10 -40.19 7.77 33.18
CA LEU A 10 -40.94 7.24 32.03
C LEU A 10 -41.16 8.26 30.90
N SER A 11 -40.81 9.54 31.09
CA SER A 11 -40.95 10.58 30.07
C SER A 11 -39.89 10.44 28.97
N GLY A 12 -40.11 9.47 28.07
CA GLY A 12 -39.89 9.39 26.62
C GLY A 12 -38.68 10.02 25.90
N GLU A 13 -38.00 11.03 26.44
CA GLU A 13 -36.95 11.77 25.73
C GLU A 13 -35.61 11.03 25.76
N GLN A 14 -35.26 10.39 26.88
CA GLN A 14 -34.02 9.62 26.96
C GLN A 14 -34.08 8.32 26.12
N GLN A 15 -35.23 7.64 26.08
CA GLN A 15 -35.40 6.44 25.24
C GLN A 15 -35.42 6.73 23.74
N LYS A 16 -35.94 7.89 23.31
CA LYS A 16 -35.87 8.33 21.91
C LYS A 16 -34.45 8.62 21.47
N ASN A 17 -33.67 9.31 22.32
CA ASN A 17 -32.28 9.65 22.02
C ASN A 17 -31.37 8.42 21.91
N PHE A 18 -31.60 7.36 22.71
CA PHE A 18 -30.86 6.10 22.58
C PHE A 18 -31.21 5.35 21.28
N LYS A 19 -32.51 5.25 20.95
CA LYS A 19 -32.94 4.64 19.68
C LYS A 19 -32.39 5.36 18.44
N GLU A 20 -32.45 6.69 18.40
CA GLU A 20 -31.90 7.45 17.27
C GLU A 20 -30.37 7.29 17.13
N LYS A 21 -29.65 7.12 18.24
CA LYS A 21 -28.20 6.92 18.23
C LYS A 21 -27.83 5.52 17.72
N ASP A 22 -28.60 4.51 18.12
CA ASP A 22 -28.47 3.13 17.63
C ASP A 22 -28.86 3.02 16.15
N ASP A 23 -29.92 3.69 15.71
CA ASP A 23 -30.35 3.71 14.31
C ASP A 23 -29.29 4.34 13.40
N ARG A 24 -28.68 5.46 13.83
CA ARG A 24 -27.54 6.07 13.10
C ARG A 24 -26.32 5.15 13.06
N MET A 25 -26.04 4.42 14.14
CA MET A 25 -24.92 3.48 14.18
C MET A 25 -25.16 2.30 13.23
N PHE A 26 -26.40 1.80 13.16
CA PHE A 26 -26.80 0.75 12.22
C PHE A 26 -26.70 1.23 10.76
N GLU A 27 -27.08 2.48 10.49
CA GLU A 27 -26.99 3.08 9.17
C GLU A 27 -25.53 3.25 8.71
N ILE A 28 -24.63 3.63 9.62
CA ILE A 28 -23.18 3.69 9.37
C ILE A 28 -22.62 2.29 9.06
N LEU A 29 -22.97 1.28 9.86
CA LEU A 29 -22.52 -0.10 9.63
C LEU A 29 -23.00 -0.65 8.29
N ASN A 30 -24.25 -0.36 7.91
CA ASN A 30 -24.78 -0.74 6.60
C ASN A 30 -24.03 -0.07 5.46
N LYS A 31 -23.72 1.23 5.57
CA LYS A 31 -22.91 1.94 4.57
C LYS A 31 -21.49 1.38 4.48
N LEU A 32 -20.87 1.02 5.60
CA LEU A 32 -19.54 0.39 5.60
C LEU A 32 -19.57 -0.99 4.94
N ASN A 33 -20.58 -1.81 5.22
CA ASN A 33 -20.76 -3.11 4.57
C ASN A 33 -21.00 -2.97 3.06
N GLU A 34 -21.73 -1.94 2.64
CA GLU A 34 -21.96 -1.66 1.22
C GLU A 34 -20.66 -1.21 0.52
N ILE A 35 -19.83 -0.40 1.20
CA ILE A 35 -18.50 0.00 0.72
C ILE A 35 -17.61 -1.24 0.57
N ASP A 36 -17.57 -2.10 1.59
CA ASP A 36 -16.77 -3.33 1.56
C ASP A 36 -17.21 -4.26 0.41
N SER A 37 -18.53 -4.41 0.24
CA SER A 37 -19.10 -5.20 -0.88
C SER A 37 -18.72 -4.64 -2.25
N LYS A 38 -18.75 -3.32 -2.42
CA LYS A 38 -18.33 -2.64 -3.67
C LYS A 38 -16.83 -2.81 -3.90
N LEU A 39 -16.00 -2.73 -2.86
CA LEU A 39 -14.56 -2.97 -2.96
C LEU A 39 -14.25 -4.42 -3.36
N GLN A 40 -14.93 -5.39 -2.76
CA GLN A 40 -14.80 -6.81 -3.10
C GLN A 40 -15.17 -7.08 -4.57
N LEU A 41 -16.24 -6.46 -5.07
CA LEU A 41 -16.63 -6.56 -6.49
C LEU A 41 -15.58 -5.96 -7.44
N LEU A 42 -14.98 -4.82 -7.08
CA LEU A 42 -13.90 -4.19 -7.84
C LEU A 42 -12.60 -4.99 -7.82
N LEU A 43 -12.34 -5.72 -6.74
CA LEU A 43 -11.19 -6.64 -6.64
C LEU A 43 -11.40 -7.90 -7.49
N LYS A 44 -12.63 -8.40 -7.60
CA LYS A 44 -12.98 -9.59 -8.40
C LYS A 44 -13.08 -9.32 -9.90
N SER A 45 -13.35 -8.08 -10.33
CA SER A 45 -13.60 -7.75 -11.74
C SER A 45 -12.35 -7.44 -12.56
N LYS A 46 -11.19 -7.26 -11.92
CA LYS A 46 -9.93 -7.08 -12.65
C LYS A 46 -9.40 -8.45 -13.09
N PRO A 47 -9.07 -8.64 -14.39
CA PRO A 47 -8.36 -9.85 -14.79
C PRO A 47 -7.08 -9.96 -13.97
N ASN A 48 -6.77 -11.17 -13.49
CA ASN A 48 -5.52 -11.46 -12.77
C ASN A 48 -4.34 -11.17 -13.72
N LYS A 49 -3.85 -9.93 -13.69
CA LYS A 49 -2.70 -9.52 -14.47
C LYS A 49 -1.51 -10.40 -14.11
N THR A 50 -0.76 -10.81 -15.12
CA THR A 50 0.47 -11.57 -14.90
C THR A 50 1.45 -10.75 -14.05
N LEU A 51 2.39 -11.42 -13.38
CA LEU A 51 3.37 -10.75 -12.54
C LEU A 51 4.14 -9.66 -13.31
N CYS A 52 4.51 -9.95 -14.57
CA CYS A 52 5.15 -9.01 -15.48
C CYS A 52 4.27 -7.80 -15.81
N GLU A 53 2.98 -8.00 -16.10
CA GLU A 53 2.04 -6.90 -16.36
C GLU A 53 1.88 -5.99 -15.14
N GLN A 54 1.84 -6.57 -13.94
CA GLN A 54 1.77 -5.79 -12.71
C GLN A 54 3.04 -4.96 -12.49
N ILE A 55 4.22 -5.52 -12.75
CA ILE A 55 5.50 -4.79 -12.69
C ILE A 55 5.55 -3.70 -13.75
N LEU A 56 5.10 -3.96 -14.98
CA LEU A 56 5.09 -2.96 -16.04
C LEU A 56 4.22 -1.75 -15.69
N GLU A 57 3.07 -1.98 -15.04
CA GLU A 57 2.15 -0.95 -14.58
C GLU A 57 2.68 -0.16 -13.37
N LYS A 58 3.30 -0.84 -12.39
CA LYS A 58 3.66 -0.24 -11.09
C LYS A 58 5.15 0.03 -10.90
N THR A 59 5.99 -0.33 -11.87
CA THR A 59 7.47 -0.36 -11.80
C THR A 59 8.03 -1.45 -10.88
N TYR A 60 7.37 -1.74 -9.77
CA TYR A 60 7.67 -2.87 -8.89
C TYR A 60 6.39 -3.35 -8.22
N ILE A 61 6.45 -4.55 -7.65
CA ILE A 61 5.39 -5.11 -6.81
C ILE A 61 5.98 -5.66 -5.52
N ILE A 62 5.13 -5.83 -4.51
CA ILE A 62 5.45 -6.54 -3.27
C ILE A 62 4.54 -7.74 -3.19
N VAL A 63 5.13 -8.92 -3.07
CA VAL A 63 4.43 -10.22 -3.11
C VAL A 63 5.00 -11.15 -2.05
N SER A 64 4.29 -12.23 -1.72
CA SER A 64 4.86 -13.26 -0.85
C SER A 64 5.95 -14.03 -1.59
N HIS A 65 6.96 -14.54 -0.86
CA HIS A 65 7.96 -15.43 -1.47
C HIS A 65 7.36 -16.65 -2.15
N LYS A 66 6.19 -17.11 -1.68
CA LYS A 66 5.48 -18.26 -2.28
C LYS A 66 4.93 -17.97 -3.67
N ASP A 67 4.72 -16.69 -4.00
CA ASP A 67 4.13 -16.26 -5.26
C ASP A 67 5.18 -16.06 -6.36
N VAL A 68 6.48 -16.21 -6.03
CA VAL A 68 7.58 -15.93 -6.96
C VAL A 68 8.63 -17.02 -6.90
N ASP A 69 8.79 -17.72 -8.02
CA ASP A 69 9.90 -18.65 -8.22
C ASP A 69 11.01 -17.96 -9.06
N PRO A 70 12.20 -17.74 -8.47
CA PRO A 70 13.35 -17.18 -9.19
C PRO A 70 13.78 -18.01 -10.40
N LYS A 71 13.53 -19.33 -10.39
CA LYS A 71 13.92 -20.24 -11.50
C LYS A 71 13.02 -20.08 -12.71
N LEU A 72 11.74 -19.78 -12.50
CA LEU A 72 10.77 -19.59 -13.58
C LEU A 72 10.91 -18.21 -14.24
N ASN A 73 11.47 -17.22 -13.54
CA ASN A 73 11.53 -15.84 -14.01
C ASN A 73 12.93 -15.22 -13.84
N PRO A 74 13.91 -15.63 -14.66
CA PRO A 74 15.31 -15.23 -14.50
C PRO A 74 15.57 -13.74 -14.79
N SER A 75 14.64 -13.04 -15.46
CA SER A 75 14.72 -11.60 -15.74
C SER A 75 14.26 -10.72 -14.57
N LEU A 76 13.73 -11.33 -13.50
CA LEU A 76 13.28 -10.61 -12.33
C LEU A 76 14.42 -10.41 -11.33
N PHE A 77 14.42 -9.22 -10.75
CA PHE A 77 15.15 -8.88 -9.55
C PHE A 77 14.21 -9.07 -8.37
N ILE A 78 14.66 -9.86 -7.39
CA ILE A 78 13.92 -10.19 -6.18
C ILE A 78 14.77 -9.69 -5.01
N LEU A 79 14.20 -8.79 -4.23
CA LEU A 79 14.81 -8.26 -3.02
C LEU A 79 13.96 -8.67 -1.83
N ASP A 80 14.57 -9.44 -0.95
CA ASP A 80 13.92 -9.90 0.28
C ASP A 80 13.65 -8.69 1.17
N LEU A 81 12.41 -8.57 1.64
CA LEU A 81 12.00 -7.58 2.64
C LEU A 81 11.80 -8.29 3.98
N ASP A 82 11.46 -7.54 5.03
CA ASP A 82 11.16 -8.14 6.33
C ASP A 82 9.98 -9.12 6.25
N GLY A 83 10.20 -10.35 6.75
CA GLY A 83 9.18 -11.39 6.87
C GLY A 83 9.07 -12.29 5.63
N ASP A 84 7.83 -12.58 5.21
CA ASP A 84 7.52 -13.46 4.06
C ASP A 84 7.21 -12.66 2.78
N LYS A 85 7.87 -11.50 2.59
CA LYS A 85 7.59 -10.58 1.49
C LYS A 85 8.85 -10.26 0.71
N ALA A 86 8.70 -10.15 -0.61
CA ALA A 86 9.75 -9.70 -1.50
C ALA A 86 9.29 -8.52 -2.35
N LEU A 87 10.18 -7.57 -2.57
CA LEU A 87 10.07 -6.60 -3.64
C LEU A 87 10.53 -7.25 -4.94
N VAL A 88 9.71 -7.13 -5.98
CA VAL A 88 9.98 -7.74 -7.27
C VAL A 88 9.85 -6.71 -8.39
N THR A 89 10.87 -6.65 -9.24
CA THR A 89 10.93 -5.78 -10.42
C THR A 89 11.79 -6.46 -11.50
N PHE A 90 12.00 -5.83 -12.66
CA PHE A 90 12.91 -6.35 -13.67
C PHE A 90 14.37 -6.00 -13.34
N LYS A 91 15.31 -6.91 -13.64
CA LYS A 91 16.76 -6.65 -13.49
C LYS A 91 17.18 -5.38 -14.21
N ASP A 92 16.72 -5.20 -15.45
CA ASP A 92 16.98 -4.01 -16.26
C ASP A 92 16.51 -2.72 -15.59
N THR A 93 15.45 -2.78 -14.76
CA THR A 93 14.95 -1.61 -14.03
C THR A 93 15.91 -1.20 -12.91
N ILE A 94 16.52 -2.17 -12.22
CA ILE A 94 17.55 -1.93 -11.20
C ILE A 94 18.85 -1.46 -11.84
N GLU A 95 19.27 -2.08 -12.94
CA GLU A 95 20.47 -1.67 -13.67
C GLU A 95 20.32 -0.23 -14.19
N LEU A 96 19.16 0.11 -14.75
CA LEU A 96 18.86 1.47 -15.15
C LEU A 96 18.94 2.43 -13.97
N LEU A 97 18.33 2.07 -12.83
CA LEU A 97 18.39 2.89 -11.62
C LEU A 97 19.84 3.13 -11.15
N GLN A 98 20.70 2.10 -11.19
CA GLN A 98 22.11 2.22 -10.85
C GLN A 98 22.88 3.11 -11.84
N ILE A 99 22.55 3.06 -13.14
CA ILE A 99 23.11 3.97 -14.14
C ILE A 99 22.76 5.42 -13.79
N TYR A 100 21.51 5.68 -13.37
CA TYR A 100 21.09 7.02 -12.93
C TYR A 100 21.86 7.47 -11.68
N PHE A 101 22.07 6.59 -10.69
CA PHE A 101 22.86 6.90 -9.49
C PHE A 101 24.28 7.34 -9.83
N LYS A 102 24.93 6.62 -10.76
CA LYS A 102 26.30 6.94 -11.21
C LYS A 102 26.36 8.21 -12.05
N THR A 103 25.38 8.40 -12.94
CA THR A 103 25.37 9.51 -13.90
C THR A 103 25.05 10.85 -13.24
N TYR A 104 24.06 10.87 -12.33
CA TYR A 104 23.53 12.12 -11.78
C TYR A 104 23.88 12.36 -10.31
N LYS A 105 24.43 11.36 -9.59
CA LYS A 105 24.95 11.52 -8.23
C LYS A 105 23.93 12.20 -7.29
N GLU A 106 24.30 13.29 -6.62
CA GLU A 106 23.42 14.06 -5.71
C GLU A 106 22.19 14.66 -6.41
N GLU A 107 22.26 14.88 -7.72
CA GLU A 107 21.15 15.44 -8.50
C GLU A 107 20.15 14.38 -8.98
N VAL A 108 20.35 13.11 -8.63
CA VAL A 108 19.56 12.01 -9.21
C VAL A 108 18.07 12.17 -8.96
N GLU A 109 17.67 12.72 -7.81
CA GLU A 109 16.26 12.95 -7.47
C GLU A 109 15.56 13.91 -8.43
N MET A 110 16.29 14.88 -8.98
CA MET A 110 15.74 15.85 -9.94
C MET A 110 15.75 15.31 -11.38
N LYS A 111 16.62 14.34 -11.67
CA LYS A 111 16.85 13.82 -13.03
C LYS A 111 16.17 12.48 -13.29
N LEU A 112 15.70 11.80 -12.25
CA LEU A 112 15.06 10.49 -12.37
C LEU A 112 13.74 10.57 -13.16
N PRO A 113 13.49 9.67 -14.12
CA PRO A 113 12.21 9.57 -14.78
C PRO A 113 11.07 9.29 -13.78
N ARG A 114 9.89 9.88 -14.04
CA ARG A 114 8.69 9.70 -13.20
C ARG A 114 8.35 8.23 -12.94
N ARG A 115 8.61 7.34 -13.90
CA ARG A 115 8.36 5.91 -13.78
C ARG A 115 9.25 5.22 -12.74
N LEU A 116 10.52 5.63 -12.59
CA LEU A 116 11.45 5.06 -11.62
C LEU A 116 11.29 5.67 -10.23
N MET A 117 10.66 6.84 -10.14
CA MET A 117 10.54 7.59 -8.89
C MET A 117 9.82 6.81 -7.76
N PRO A 118 8.75 6.02 -8.02
CA PRO A 118 8.13 5.19 -7.00
C PRO A 118 9.09 4.14 -6.42
N LEU A 119 9.89 3.48 -7.26
CA LEU A 119 10.85 2.48 -6.83
C LEU A 119 11.99 3.14 -6.03
N PHE A 120 12.58 4.21 -6.56
CA PHE A 120 13.61 4.98 -5.86
C PHE A 120 13.13 5.46 -4.49
N SER A 121 11.93 6.06 -4.44
CA SER A 121 11.34 6.56 -3.19
C SER A 121 11.08 5.44 -2.20
N PHE A 122 10.61 4.28 -2.67
CA PHE A 122 10.40 3.12 -1.82
C PHE A 122 11.73 2.63 -1.23
N LEU A 123 12.75 2.45 -2.07
CA LEU A 123 14.07 1.99 -1.61
C LEU A 123 14.66 2.97 -0.60
N LYS A 124 14.63 4.29 -0.88
CA LYS A 124 15.16 5.32 0.02
C LYS A 124 14.42 5.37 1.36
N LYS A 125 13.08 5.34 1.35
CA LYS A 125 12.26 5.43 2.57
C LYS A 125 12.39 4.22 3.48
N ASN A 126 12.61 3.05 2.91
CA ASN A 126 12.82 1.81 3.66
C ASN A 126 14.30 1.56 3.99
N GLY A 127 15.19 2.53 3.70
CA GLY A 127 16.61 2.39 3.96
C GLY A 127 17.28 1.28 3.13
N LEU A 128 16.71 0.85 2.01
CA LEU A 128 17.32 -0.17 1.14
C LEU A 128 18.41 0.41 0.23
N ILE A 129 18.46 1.74 0.13
CA ILE A 129 19.54 2.49 -0.47
C ILE A 129 19.95 3.65 0.43
N TYR A 130 21.22 4.05 0.38
CA TYR A 130 21.77 5.20 1.09
C TYR A 130 22.61 6.06 0.16
N LEU A 131 22.76 7.35 0.48
CA LEU A 131 23.68 8.24 -0.23
C LEU A 131 25.06 8.08 0.41
N ASP A 132 26.03 7.57 -0.35
CA ASP A 132 27.41 7.54 0.07
C ASP A 132 28.03 8.94 -0.06
N HIS A 133 28.61 9.45 1.02
CA HIS A 133 29.18 10.78 1.06
C HIS A 133 30.55 10.88 0.38
N GLU A 134 31.27 9.77 0.19
CA GLU A 134 32.60 9.79 -0.43
C GLU A 134 32.50 10.00 -1.95
N ASP A 135 31.66 9.21 -2.62
CA ASP A 135 31.49 9.29 -4.07
C ASP A 135 30.23 10.03 -4.52
N LYS A 136 29.40 10.45 -3.54
CA LYS A 136 28.15 11.18 -3.73
C LYS A 136 27.12 10.40 -4.54
N THR A 137 27.15 9.08 -4.49
CA THR A 137 26.23 8.19 -5.22
C THR A 137 25.30 7.44 -4.27
N TYR A 138 24.10 7.12 -4.76
CA TYR A 138 23.23 6.19 -4.04
C TYR A 138 23.73 4.75 -4.22
N LYS A 139 23.79 4.00 -3.13
CA LYS A 139 24.21 2.59 -3.08
C LYS A 139 23.13 1.75 -2.40
N PHE A 140 23.01 0.50 -2.82
CA PHE A 140 22.22 -0.49 -2.09
C PHE A 140 22.94 -0.86 -0.80
N ILE A 141 22.18 -1.15 0.26
CA ILE A 141 22.71 -1.75 1.49
C ILE A 141 23.26 -3.15 1.20
#